data_AF-A0A6L6HTP3-F1
#
_entry.id   AF-A0A6L6HTP3-F1
#
_cell.length_a   1.000
_cell.length_b   1.000
_cell.length_c   1.000
_cell.angle_alpha   90.00
_cell.angle_beta   90.00
_cell.angle_gamma   90.00
#
_symmetry.space_group_name_H-M   'P 1'
#
loop_
_entity.id
_entity.type
_entity.pdbx_description
1 polymer ?
#
loop_
_entity_poly.entity_id
_entity_poly.type
_entity_poly.pdbx_seq_one_letter_code
_entity_poly.pdbx_strand_id
1 'polypeptide(L)'
;MARELARPLPRSAGFAPSLLTGLAALGDILLLHAWLVHDLLMIAVMALHLCLALAFGALARLVCGQTPSRALAGLAILALFGPFGGPVLMMIGPAPVALDRPAVPVAGRPLSPLPPRDAADDLFDQIRQHRRHPLPGDGVPGFLQTFRTGTLRQQQEAIAAISRGYHPDMRPALAAALASPVPALRVQAAAVHAKLRGTHGARAKAMLADPGQARDRAALLEIAASGFVDEDTCARLLDLAAEDSPSVAAPPMRPALAPPPRLKRYSCGGLA
;
A
#
# COMPACT_ATOMS: atom_id res chain seq x y z
N MET A 1 11.47 -48.68 -11.34
CA MET A 1 12.80 -48.09 -11.10
C MET A 1 12.63 -46.61 -10.82
N ALA A 2 13.01 -46.21 -9.61
CA ALA A 2 12.58 -45.00 -8.92
C ALA A 2 13.29 -43.73 -9.43
N ARG A 3 12.51 -42.74 -9.89
CA ARG A 3 12.94 -41.33 -9.92
C ARG A 3 12.78 -40.78 -8.51
N GLU A 4 13.88 -40.80 -7.77
CA GLU A 4 13.99 -40.11 -6.48
C GLU A 4 13.80 -38.61 -6.72
N LEU A 5 12.60 -38.12 -6.38
CA LEU A 5 12.27 -36.70 -6.36
C LEU A 5 13.12 -36.03 -5.28
N ALA A 6 14.22 -35.40 -5.68
CA ALA A 6 15.01 -34.52 -4.83
C ALA A 6 14.09 -33.42 -4.27
N ARG A 7 13.64 -33.60 -3.03
CA ARG A 7 12.90 -32.57 -2.29
C ARG A 7 13.83 -31.36 -2.16
N PRO A 8 13.46 -30.18 -2.68
CA PRO A 8 14.26 -28.99 -2.45
C PRO A 8 14.33 -28.76 -0.93
N LEU A 9 15.56 -28.74 -0.41
CA LEU A 9 15.79 -28.46 1.00
C LEU A 9 15.12 -27.12 1.35
N PRO A 10 14.46 -27.00 2.51
CA PRO A 10 13.84 -25.77 2.94
C PRO A 10 14.90 -24.67 3.01
N ARG A 11 14.81 -23.71 2.09
CA ARG A 11 15.67 -22.51 2.11
C ARG A 11 15.39 -21.79 3.42
N SER A 12 16.39 -21.72 4.29
CA SER A 12 16.43 -20.92 5.53
C SER A 12 16.43 -19.43 5.17
N ALA A 13 15.29 -18.94 4.65
CA ALA A 13 15.16 -17.69 3.93
C ALA A 13 15.22 -16.42 4.80
N GLY A 14 15.30 -16.54 6.13
CA GLY A 14 15.23 -15.39 7.04
C GLY A 14 16.55 -14.96 7.68
N PHE A 15 17.49 -15.89 7.91
CA PHE A 15 18.64 -15.59 8.78
C PHE A 15 19.83 -14.96 8.03
N ALA A 16 20.07 -15.40 6.80
CA ALA A 16 21.22 -14.96 6.00
C ALA A 16 21.31 -13.43 5.75
N PRO A 17 20.23 -12.72 5.36
CA PRO A 17 20.34 -11.28 5.07
C PRO A 17 20.55 -10.42 6.32
N SER A 18 19.93 -10.80 7.44
CA SER A 18 20.10 -10.10 8.73
C SER A 18 21.52 -10.29 9.27
N LEU A 19 22.06 -11.50 9.17
CA LEU A 19 23.44 -11.79 9.53
C LEU A 19 24.43 -10.97 8.69
N LEU A 20 24.23 -10.91 7.38
CA LEU A 20 25.09 -10.15 6.48
C LEU A 20 25.07 -8.64 6.80
N THR A 21 23.89 -8.09 7.12
CA THR A 21 23.74 -6.69 7.55
C THR A 21 24.46 -6.43 8.87
N GLY A 22 24.34 -7.36 9.83
CA GLY A 22 25.06 -7.29 11.10
C GLY A 22 26.58 -7.33 10.93
N LEU A 23 27.09 -8.15 10.01
CA LEU A 23 28.53 -8.21 9.70
C LEU A 23 29.05 -6.92 9.07
N ALA A 24 28.28 -6.30 8.17
CA ALA A 24 28.65 -4.99 7.60
C ALA A 24 28.68 -3.91 8.69
N ALA A 25 27.68 -3.86 9.56
CA ALA A 25 27.64 -2.93 10.70
C ALA A 25 28.82 -3.13 11.65
N LEU A 26 29.16 -4.38 11.98
CA LEU A 26 30.30 -4.70 12.82
C LEU A 26 31.62 -4.25 12.17
N GLY A 27 31.79 -4.48 10.86
CA GLY A 27 32.98 -4.04 10.12
C GLY A 27 33.17 -2.53 10.18
N ASP A 28 32.10 -1.77 9.96
CA ASP A 28 32.10 -0.30 10.03
C ASP A 28 32.40 0.21 11.45
N ILE A 29 31.81 -0.40 12.49
CA ILE A 29 32.08 -0.05 13.89
C ILE A 29 33.55 -0.30 14.25
N LEU A 30 34.11 -1.45 13.85
CA LEU A 30 35.52 -1.77 14.09
C LEU A 30 36.44 -0.81 13.35
N LEU A 31 36.07 -0.40 12.14
CA LEU A 31 36.84 0.55 11.35
C LEU A 31 36.83 1.96 11.97
N LEU A 32 35.67 2.42 12.46
CA LEU A 32 35.55 3.66 13.23
C LEU A 32 36.35 3.60 14.53
N HIS A 33 36.29 2.48 15.25
CA HIS A 33 37.08 2.28 16.46
C HIS A 33 38.58 2.34 16.18
N ALA A 34 39.04 1.64 15.14
CA ALA A 34 40.45 1.64 14.76
C ALA A 34 40.92 3.03 14.31
N TRP A 35 40.07 3.78 13.60
CA TRP A 35 40.33 5.18 13.25
C TRP A 35 40.53 6.06 14.49
N LEU A 36 39.66 5.91 15.50
CA LEU A 36 39.68 6.72 16.72
C LEU A 36 40.81 6.34 17.70
N VAL A 37 41.21 5.06 17.75
CA VAL A 37 42.17 4.56 18.74
C VAL A 37 43.59 4.43 18.19
N HIS A 38 43.74 4.15 16.90
CA HIS A 38 45.03 3.87 16.28
C HIS A 38 45.46 4.93 15.26
N ASP A 39 44.79 6.08 15.21
CA ASP A 39 45.10 7.21 14.32
C ASP A 39 45.29 6.78 12.85
N LEU A 40 44.48 5.83 12.39
CA LEU A 40 44.53 5.39 11.01
C LEU A 40 44.31 6.58 10.07
N LEU A 41 45.07 6.63 8.98
CA LEU A 41 44.88 7.65 7.95
C LEU A 41 43.45 7.55 7.40
N MET A 42 42.77 8.69 7.28
CA MET A 42 41.40 8.76 6.74
C MET A 42 41.28 8.08 5.36
N ILE A 43 42.31 8.19 4.52
CA ILE A 43 42.35 7.54 3.20
C ILE A 43 42.31 6.01 3.33
N ALA A 44 43.04 5.44 4.30
CA ALA A 44 43.04 3.99 4.55
C ALA A 44 41.68 3.52 5.06
N VAL A 45 41.05 4.30 5.94
CA VAL A 45 39.68 4.04 6.44
C VAL A 45 38.69 4.03 5.27
N MET A 46 38.71 5.06 4.41
CA MET A 46 37.80 5.12 3.26
C MET A 46 38.03 3.98 2.26
N ALA A 47 39.29 3.60 2.02
CA ALA A 47 39.61 2.46 1.14
C ALA A 47 39.10 1.13 1.70
N LEU A 48 39.30 0.89 3.01
CA LEU A 48 38.81 -0.31 3.70
C LEU A 48 37.28 -0.37 3.71
N HIS A 49 36.62 0.75 3.97
CA HIS A 49 35.16 0.84 3.91
C HIS A 49 34.63 0.54 2.50
N LEU A 50 35.26 1.08 1.44
CA LEU A 50 34.85 0.79 0.07
C LEU A 50 34.99 -0.72 -0.26
N CYS A 51 36.09 -1.35 0.18
CA CYS A 51 36.28 -2.79 0.06
C CYS A 51 35.18 -3.58 0.79
N LEU A 52 34.82 -3.16 2.01
CA LEU A 52 33.73 -3.77 2.80
C LEU A 52 32.38 -3.63 2.09
N ALA A 53 32.07 -2.45 1.54
CA ALA A 53 30.81 -2.20 0.83
C ALA A 53 30.68 -3.03 -0.46
N LEU A 54 31.77 -3.17 -1.22
CA LEU A 54 31.82 -4.02 -2.41
C LEU A 54 31.68 -5.51 -2.06
N ALA A 55 32.37 -5.96 -1.01
CA ALA A 55 32.27 -7.33 -0.52
C ALA A 55 30.83 -7.64 -0.04
N PHE A 56 30.21 -6.73 0.71
CA PHE A 56 28.81 -6.83 1.11
C PHE A 56 27.88 -6.97 -0.09
N GLY A 57 28.01 -6.10 -1.10
CA GLY A 57 27.20 -6.16 -2.32
C GLY A 57 27.36 -7.48 -3.08
N ALA A 58 28.60 -7.97 -3.20
CA ALA A 58 28.89 -9.26 -3.83
C ALA A 58 28.29 -10.45 -3.05
N LEU A 59 28.49 -10.51 -1.72
CA LEU A 59 27.94 -11.57 -0.87
C LEU A 59 26.41 -11.53 -0.83
N ALA A 60 25.80 -10.34 -0.79
CA ALA A 60 24.35 -10.18 -0.82
C ALA A 60 23.74 -10.76 -2.10
N ARG A 61 24.44 -10.62 -3.24
CA ARG A 61 24.02 -11.20 -4.52
C ARG A 61 24.28 -12.70 -4.61
N LEU A 62 25.49 -13.15 -4.27
CA LEU A 62 25.93 -14.52 -4.50
C LEU A 62 25.38 -15.50 -3.47
N VAL A 63 25.33 -15.10 -2.20
CA VAL A 63 24.97 -15.99 -1.08
C VAL A 63 23.51 -15.84 -0.70
N CYS A 64 23.02 -14.60 -0.60
CA CYS A 64 21.65 -14.34 -0.13
C CYS A 64 20.62 -14.32 -1.27
N GLY A 65 21.04 -14.38 -2.53
CA GLY A 65 20.15 -14.33 -3.69
C GLY A 65 19.30 -13.06 -3.75
N GLN A 66 19.79 -11.95 -3.20
CA GLN A 66 19.03 -10.69 -3.18
C GLN A 66 18.79 -10.18 -4.60
N THR A 67 17.64 -9.51 -4.78
CA THR A 67 17.34 -8.79 -6.01
C THR A 67 18.39 -7.71 -6.27
N PRO A 68 18.75 -7.42 -7.53
CA PRO A 68 19.75 -6.39 -7.87
C PRO A 68 19.42 -5.03 -7.27
N SER A 69 18.13 -4.68 -7.20
CA SER A 69 17.64 -3.43 -6.61
C SER A 69 17.93 -3.33 -5.12
N ARG A 70 17.71 -4.41 -4.35
CA ARG A 70 18.02 -4.43 -2.91
C ARG A 70 19.52 -4.36 -2.64
N ALA A 71 20.32 -5.13 -3.38
CA ALA A 71 21.76 -5.10 -3.26
C ALA A 71 22.33 -3.70 -3.61
N LEU A 72 21.81 -3.07 -4.67
CA LEU A 72 22.21 -1.71 -5.06
C LEU A 72 21.80 -0.66 -4.03
N ALA A 73 20.58 -0.75 -3.47
CA ALA A 73 20.13 0.15 -2.41
C ALA A 73 21.02 0.04 -1.16
N GLY A 74 21.38 -1.18 -0.76
CA GLY A 74 22.30 -1.40 0.37
C GLY A 74 23.69 -0.82 0.10
N LEU A 75 24.22 -1.03 -1.10
CA LEU A 75 25.51 -0.47 -1.52
C LEU A 75 25.46 1.07 -1.58
N ALA A 76 24.37 1.67 -2.05
CA ALA A 76 24.18 3.11 -2.08
C ALA A 76 24.14 3.72 -0.67
N ILE A 77 23.48 3.05 0.29
CA ILE A 77 23.48 3.48 1.69
C ILE A 77 24.90 3.42 2.27
N LEU A 78 25.63 2.32 2.06
CA LEU A 78 27.02 2.21 2.52
C LEU A 78 27.90 3.32 1.93
N ALA A 79 27.83 3.53 0.61
CA ALA A 79 28.62 4.55 -0.07
C ALA A 79 28.29 5.98 0.39
N LEU A 80 27.01 6.31 0.61
CA LEU A 80 26.58 7.67 0.97
C LEU A 80 26.91 8.04 2.42
N PHE A 81 26.81 7.08 3.33
CA PHE A 81 27.05 7.31 4.76
C PHE A 81 28.48 6.97 5.19
N GLY A 82 29.32 6.45 4.28
CA GLY A 82 30.69 6.06 4.54
C GLY A 82 30.76 5.04 5.70
N PRO A 83 31.72 5.15 6.62
CA PRO A 83 31.89 4.19 7.72
C PRO A 83 30.74 4.20 8.75
N PHE A 84 29.69 5.02 8.57
CA PHE A 84 28.45 4.95 9.33
C PHE A 84 27.34 4.16 8.62
N GLY A 85 27.57 3.70 7.39
CA GLY A 85 26.56 3.08 6.54
C GLY A 85 26.02 1.76 7.09
N GLY A 86 26.87 0.91 7.67
CA GLY A 86 26.49 -0.37 8.28
C GLY A 86 25.52 -0.20 9.46
N PRO A 87 25.83 0.66 10.47
CA PRO A 87 24.87 1.02 11.52
C PRO A 87 23.54 1.59 10.98
N VAL A 88 23.59 2.45 9.97
CA VAL A 88 22.38 2.99 9.31
C VAL A 88 21.58 1.86 8.65
N LEU A 89 22.24 0.92 7.97
CA LEU A 89 21.62 -0.27 7.38
C LEU A 89 20.92 -1.12 8.43
N MET A 90 21.54 -1.29 9.61
CA MET A 90 20.98 -2.03 10.72
C MET A 90 19.75 -1.33 11.32
N MET A 91 19.74 0.01 11.42
CA MET A 91 18.60 0.79 11.91
C MET A 91 17.42 0.78 10.94
N ILE A 92 17.67 0.90 9.63
CA ILE A 92 16.64 0.77 8.60
C ILE A 92 16.09 -0.67 8.59
N GLY A 93 16.95 -1.62 8.96
CA GLY A 93 16.62 -3.01 9.22
C GLY A 93 16.12 -3.76 7.99
N PRO A 94 15.92 -5.08 8.10
CA PRO A 94 15.08 -5.82 7.19
C PRO A 94 13.61 -5.50 7.52
N ALA A 95 13.24 -4.22 7.58
CA ALA A 95 11.86 -3.87 7.36
C ALA A 95 11.50 -4.58 6.05
N PRO A 96 10.36 -5.29 5.95
CA PRO A 96 9.89 -5.82 4.68
C PRO A 96 9.63 -4.59 3.82
N VAL A 97 10.68 -4.14 3.14
CA VAL A 97 10.66 -2.96 2.32
C VAL A 97 9.66 -3.33 1.24
N ALA A 98 8.48 -2.72 1.32
CA ALA A 98 7.37 -2.87 0.38
C ALA A 98 7.73 -2.34 -1.03
N LEU A 99 9.03 -2.28 -1.35
CA LEU A 99 9.59 -2.07 -2.68
C LEU A 99 9.64 -3.36 -3.50
N ASP A 100 9.30 -4.52 -2.94
CA ASP A 100 8.88 -5.69 -3.74
C ASP A 100 7.40 -5.54 -4.18
N ARG A 101 6.97 -4.33 -4.56
CA ARG A 101 6.07 -4.27 -5.71
C ARG A 101 6.97 -4.63 -6.88
N PRO A 102 6.79 -5.78 -7.54
CA PRO A 102 7.50 -6.02 -8.79
C PRO A 102 7.26 -4.77 -9.64
N ALA A 103 8.34 -4.07 -9.98
CA ALA A 103 8.32 -3.17 -11.12
C ALA A 103 7.95 -4.10 -12.28
N VAL A 104 6.65 -4.16 -12.61
CA VAL A 104 6.15 -4.92 -13.73
C VAL A 104 6.95 -4.42 -14.92
N PRO A 105 7.83 -5.24 -15.53
CA PRO A 105 8.34 -4.86 -16.82
C PRO A 105 7.11 -4.80 -17.71
N VAL A 106 6.77 -3.59 -18.16
CA VAL A 106 5.73 -3.34 -19.16
C VAL A 106 6.26 -3.94 -20.46
N ALA A 107 6.11 -5.25 -20.57
CA ALA A 107 6.44 -6.05 -21.74
C ALA A 107 5.45 -7.22 -21.79
N GLY A 108 4.24 -6.92 -22.27
CA GLY A 108 3.49 -7.81 -23.15
C GLY A 108 2.97 -9.15 -22.63
N ARG A 109 2.75 -9.36 -21.32
CA ARG A 109 2.04 -10.57 -20.86
C ARG A 109 0.54 -10.26 -20.68
N PRO A 110 -0.37 -10.94 -21.39
CA PRO A 110 -1.80 -10.76 -21.18
C PRO A 110 -2.12 -11.15 -19.74
N LEU A 111 -2.67 -10.19 -18.99
CA LEU A 111 -3.15 -10.39 -17.64
C LEU A 111 -4.33 -11.37 -17.70
N SER A 112 -4.12 -12.61 -17.27
CA SER A 112 -5.26 -13.40 -16.80
C SER A 112 -5.95 -12.58 -15.71
N PRO A 113 -7.28 -12.38 -15.76
CA PRO A 113 -7.98 -11.73 -14.68
C PRO A 113 -7.73 -12.54 -13.42
N LEU A 114 -7.10 -11.95 -12.40
CA LEU A 114 -7.19 -12.54 -11.08
C LEU A 114 -8.69 -12.63 -10.74
N PRO A 115 -9.15 -13.77 -10.19
CA PRO A 115 -10.53 -13.89 -9.77
C PRO A 115 -10.85 -12.74 -8.80
N PRO A 116 -12.05 -12.15 -8.88
CA PRO A 116 -12.45 -11.07 -8.00
C PRO A 116 -12.25 -11.53 -6.56
N ARG A 117 -11.41 -10.80 -5.82
CA ARG A 117 -11.18 -11.06 -4.40
C ARG A 117 -12.50 -10.88 -3.68
N ASP A 118 -12.89 -11.87 -2.88
CA ASP A 118 -14.14 -11.79 -2.12
C ASP A 118 -14.03 -10.65 -1.11
N ALA A 119 -15.10 -9.86 -0.98
CA ALA A 119 -15.17 -8.78 0.01
C ALA A 119 -14.92 -9.31 1.43
N ALA A 120 -15.19 -10.59 1.67
CA ALA A 120 -14.87 -11.29 2.92
C ALA A 120 -13.36 -11.41 3.18
N ASP A 121 -12.54 -11.68 2.15
CA ASP A 121 -11.08 -11.79 2.29
C ASP A 121 -10.44 -10.44 2.57
N ASP A 122 -10.92 -9.39 1.90
CA ASP A 122 -10.48 -8.02 2.15
C ASP A 122 -10.86 -7.56 3.57
N LEU A 123 -12.04 -7.97 4.06
CA LEU A 123 -12.49 -7.68 5.41
C LEU A 123 -11.67 -8.45 6.46
N PHE A 124 -11.36 -9.72 6.19
CA PHE A 124 -10.50 -10.55 7.03
C PHE A 124 -9.09 -9.97 7.16
N ASP A 125 -8.48 -9.56 6.04
CA ASP A 125 -7.16 -8.92 6.03
C ASP A 125 -7.17 -7.58 6.80
N GLN A 126 -8.24 -6.80 6.68
CA GLN A 126 -8.40 -5.54 7.43
C GLN A 126 -8.51 -5.76 8.94
N ILE A 127 -9.22 -6.82 9.36
CA ILE A 127 -9.35 -7.22 10.78
C ILE A 127 -8.01 -7.74 11.30
N ARG A 128 -7.34 -8.64 10.56
CA ARG A 128 -6.07 -9.25 10.96
C ARG A 128 -4.94 -8.22 11.10
N GLN A 129 -4.97 -7.17 10.30
CA GLN A 129 -3.97 -6.10 10.34
C GLN A 129 -4.26 -5.03 11.42
N HIS A 130 -5.27 -5.22 12.27
CA HIS A 130 -5.75 -4.23 13.24
C HIS A 130 -5.99 -2.83 12.61
N ARG A 131 -6.34 -2.79 11.32
CA ARG A 131 -6.57 -1.53 10.59
C ARG A 131 -7.96 -0.95 10.81
N ARG A 132 -8.86 -1.70 11.45
CA ARG A 132 -10.12 -1.17 11.97
C ARG A 132 -9.92 -0.62 13.38
N HIS A 133 -10.08 0.69 13.52
CA HIS A 133 -10.71 1.21 14.73
C HIS A 133 -12.20 0.82 14.67
N PRO A 134 -12.83 0.48 15.81
CA PRO A 134 -14.27 0.22 15.86
C PRO A 134 -14.99 1.38 15.16
N LEU A 135 -15.88 1.07 14.22
CA LEU A 135 -16.81 2.07 13.72
C LEU A 135 -17.58 2.58 14.93
N PRO A 136 -17.52 3.88 15.27
CA PRO A 136 -18.42 4.41 16.28
C PRO A 136 -19.83 4.26 15.73
N GLY A 137 -20.65 3.46 16.41
CA GLY A 137 -22.07 3.33 16.08
C GLY A 137 -22.74 4.71 16.11
N ASP A 138 -23.60 4.96 15.11
CA ASP A 138 -24.68 5.94 15.04
C ASP A 138 -24.42 7.39 15.52
N GLY A 139 -23.17 7.85 15.58
CA GLY A 139 -22.89 9.17 16.14
C GLY A 139 -21.58 9.83 15.71
N VAL A 140 -21.00 9.46 14.57
CA VAL A 140 -19.86 10.23 14.05
C VAL A 140 -20.38 11.58 13.57
N PRO A 141 -19.99 12.73 14.18
CA PRO A 141 -20.28 14.01 13.57
C PRO A 141 -19.71 14.00 12.16
N GLY A 142 -20.53 14.33 11.16
CA GLY A 142 -20.10 14.28 9.76
C GLY A 142 -18.75 14.96 9.62
N PHE A 143 -17.80 14.37 8.88
CA PHE A 143 -16.39 14.79 8.83
C PHE A 143 -16.19 16.31 8.77
N LEU A 144 -17.07 17.01 8.06
CA LEU A 144 -17.11 18.47 7.98
C LEU A 144 -17.24 19.17 9.36
N GLN A 145 -18.11 18.67 10.24
CA GLN A 145 -18.27 19.15 11.60
C GLN A 145 -17.00 18.93 12.42
N THR A 146 -16.35 17.78 12.28
CA THR A 146 -15.07 17.49 12.96
C THR A 146 -13.98 18.51 12.58
N PHE A 147 -13.91 18.94 11.32
CA PHE A 147 -12.98 20.00 10.91
C PHE A 147 -13.38 21.40 11.37
N ARG A 148 -14.65 21.65 11.66
CA ARG A 148 -15.13 22.95 12.15
C ARG A 148 -14.96 23.12 13.66
N THR A 149 -15.33 22.11 14.44
CA THR A 149 -15.43 22.22 15.90
C THR A 149 -14.60 21.18 16.66
N GLY A 150 -14.01 20.20 15.97
CA GLY A 150 -13.21 19.16 16.60
C GLY A 150 -11.85 19.69 17.09
N THR A 151 -11.27 18.96 18.03
CA THR A 151 -9.89 19.19 18.49
C THR A 151 -8.88 18.90 17.38
N LEU A 152 -7.67 19.47 17.46
CA LEU A 152 -6.60 19.21 16.49
C LEU A 152 -6.35 17.71 16.28
N ARG A 153 -6.35 16.92 17.36
CA ARG A 153 -6.18 15.47 17.29
C ARG A 153 -7.30 14.80 16.49
N GLN A 154 -8.56 15.16 16.74
CA GLN A 154 -9.71 14.62 15.98
C GLN A 154 -9.65 15.03 14.50
N GLN A 155 -9.19 16.25 14.20
CA GLN A 155 -8.99 16.70 12.83
C GLN A 155 -7.90 15.90 12.11
N GLN A 156 -6.79 15.60 12.79
CA GLN A 156 -5.71 14.74 12.26
C GLN A 156 -6.20 13.29 12.04
N GLU A 157 -6.95 12.74 12.99
CA GLU A 157 -7.56 11.41 12.88
C GLU A 157 -8.54 11.35 11.69
N ALA A 158 -9.32 12.42 11.47
CA ALA A 158 -10.21 12.56 10.33
C ALA A 158 -9.45 12.60 8.99
N ILE A 159 -8.34 13.36 8.89
CA ILE A 159 -7.49 13.35 7.68
C ILE A 159 -6.91 11.95 7.43
N ALA A 160 -6.45 11.27 8.48
CA ALA A 160 -5.92 9.91 8.38
C ALA A 160 -6.99 8.90 7.93
N ALA A 161 -8.24 9.06 8.34
CA ALA A 161 -9.36 8.26 7.85
C ALA A 161 -9.64 8.51 6.36
N ILE A 162 -9.71 9.77 5.93
CA ILE A 162 -9.87 10.17 4.52
C ILE A 162 -8.76 9.56 3.64
N SER A 163 -7.51 9.59 4.12
CA SER A 163 -6.35 9.02 3.39
C SER A 163 -6.43 7.50 3.20
N ARG A 164 -7.13 6.79 4.09
CA ARG A 164 -7.28 5.33 4.07
C ARG A 164 -8.46 4.88 3.22
N GLY A 165 -9.58 5.59 3.27
CA GLY A 165 -10.79 5.25 2.54
C GLY A 165 -11.59 6.51 2.22
N TYR A 166 -11.31 7.12 1.07
CA TYR A 166 -12.01 8.29 0.61
C TYR A 166 -13.39 7.93 0.05
N HIS A 167 -14.39 8.76 0.34
CA HIS A 167 -15.70 8.76 -0.30
C HIS A 167 -16.00 10.16 -0.84
N PRO A 168 -16.69 10.33 -1.99
CA PRO A 168 -17.03 11.65 -2.54
C PRO A 168 -17.70 12.61 -1.54
N ASP A 169 -18.53 12.08 -0.63
CA ASP A 169 -19.18 12.88 0.42
C ASP A 169 -18.21 13.50 1.43
N MET A 170 -16.97 13.00 1.50
CA MET A 170 -15.90 13.56 2.35
C MET A 170 -15.21 14.76 1.70
N ARG A 171 -15.48 15.07 0.42
CA ARG A 171 -14.84 16.18 -0.30
C ARG A 171 -14.98 17.54 0.39
N PRO A 172 -16.16 17.94 0.91
CA PRO A 172 -16.30 19.21 1.63
C PRO A 172 -15.43 19.26 2.88
N ALA A 173 -15.27 18.13 3.57
CA ALA A 173 -14.42 18.03 4.76
C ALA A 173 -12.93 18.18 4.40
N LEU A 174 -12.48 17.52 3.33
CA LEU A 174 -11.11 17.69 2.83
C LEU A 174 -10.85 19.12 2.36
N ALA A 175 -11.81 19.75 1.69
CA ALA A 175 -11.70 21.16 1.30
C ALA A 175 -11.60 22.10 2.52
N ALA A 176 -12.38 21.84 3.57
CA ALA A 176 -12.27 22.57 4.83
C ALA A 176 -10.88 22.37 5.48
N ALA A 177 -10.32 21.16 5.43
CA ALA A 177 -8.99 20.87 5.95
C ALA A 177 -7.87 21.61 5.18
N LEU A 178 -7.99 21.70 3.84
CA LEU A 178 -7.07 22.49 2.99
C LEU A 178 -7.11 23.98 3.32
N ALA A 179 -8.29 24.50 3.68
CA ALA A 179 -8.49 25.88 4.09
C ALA A 179 -8.24 26.13 5.60
N SER A 180 -7.77 25.13 6.35
CA SER A 180 -7.58 25.25 7.80
C SER A 180 -6.60 26.38 8.16
N PRO A 181 -6.85 27.16 9.21
CA PRO A 181 -5.88 28.16 9.70
C PRO A 181 -4.60 27.51 10.24
N VAL A 182 -4.66 26.24 10.65
CA VAL A 182 -3.53 25.50 11.23
C VAL A 182 -2.60 24.98 10.12
N PRO A 183 -1.33 25.43 10.04
CA PRO A 183 -0.42 25.04 8.96
C PRO A 183 -0.19 23.52 8.84
N ALA A 184 -0.05 22.82 9.96
CA ALA A 184 0.18 21.37 9.98
C ALA A 184 -0.97 20.59 9.31
N LEU A 185 -2.22 20.99 9.55
CA LEU A 185 -3.38 20.34 8.93
C LEU A 185 -3.46 20.63 7.43
N ARG A 186 -3.14 21.85 7.00
CA ARG A 186 -3.09 22.17 5.56
C ARG A 186 -2.08 21.30 4.81
N VAL A 187 -0.88 21.12 5.37
CA VAL A 187 0.16 20.28 4.77
C VAL A 187 -0.30 18.83 4.68
N GLN A 188 -0.90 18.29 5.74
CA GLN A 188 -1.44 16.92 5.73
C GLN A 188 -2.57 16.76 4.72
N ALA A 189 -3.52 17.70 4.68
CA ALA A 189 -4.63 17.69 3.73
C ALA A 189 -4.13 17.80 2.27
N ALA A 190 -3.13 18.64 2.00
CA ALA A 190 -2.52 18.77 0.68
C ALA A 190 -1.85 17.47 0.23
N ALA A 191 -1.13 16.80 1.13
CA ALA A 191 -0.52 15.49 0.84
C ALA A 191 -1.59 14.43 0.51
N VAL A 192 -2.69 14.39 1.27
CA VAL A 192 -3.80 13.49 1.00
C VAL A 192 -4.48 13.83 -0.33
N HIS A 193 -4.73 15.10 -0.62
CA HIS A 193 -5.30 15.57 -1.88
C HIS A 193 -4.43 15.17 -3.08
N ALA A 194 -3.12 15.40 -3.01
CA ALA A 194 -2.18 15.01 -4.07
C ALA A 194 -2.17 13.50 -4.30
N LYS A 195 -2.17 12.70 -3.22
CA LYS A 195 -2.29 11.25 -3.28
C LYS A 195 -3.58 10.82 -3.98
N LEU A 196 -4.73 11.35 -3.57
CA LEU A 196 -6.04 11.01 -4.14
C LEU A 196 -6.15 11.41 -5.61
N ARG A 197 -5.60 12.57 -6.00
CA ARG A 197 -5.50 12.99 -7.40
C ARG A 197 -4.67 12.01 -8.22
N GLY A 198 -3.52 11.58 -7.71
CA GLY A 198 -2.70 10.57 -8.37
C GLY A 198 -3.42 9.23 -8.56
N THR A 199 -4.09 8.73 -7.52
CA THR A 199 -4.75 7.42 -7.59
C THR A 199 -5.99 7.43 -8.48
N HIS A 200 -6.87 8.43 -8.34
CA HIS A 200 -8.08 8.51 -9.18
C HIS A 200 -7.74 8.86 -10.61
N GLY A 201 -6.78 9.76 -10.85
CA GLY A 201 -6.31 10.08 -12.21
C GLY A 201 -5.69 8.87 -12.92
N ALA A 202 -4.91 8.05 -12.21
CA ALA A 202 -4.37 6.81 -12.78
C ALA A 202 -5.47 5.78 -13.10
N ARG A 203 -6.46 5.60 -12.19
CA ARG A 203 -7.60 4.70 -12.43
C ARG A 203 -8.45 5.17 -13.63
N ALA A 204 -8.75 6.46 -13.70
CA ALA A 204 -9.49 7.05 -14.82
C ALA A 204 -8.80 6.81 -16.16
N LYS A 205 -7.49 7.06 -16.24
CA LYS A 205 -6.69 6.79 -17.45
C LYS A 205 -6.71 5.32 -17.84
N ALA A 206 -6.60 4.41 -16.88
CA ALA A 206 -6.64 2.97 -17.15
C ALA A 206 -8.01 2.56 -17.73
N MET A 207 -9.11 3.05 -17.17
CA MET A 207 -10.47 2.76 -17.67
C MET A 207 -10.71 3.33 -19.08
N LEU A 208 -10.20 4.54 -19.36
CA LEU A 208 -10.32 5.15 -20.69
C LEU A 208 -9.44 4.46 -21.75
N ALA A 209 -8.33 3.84 -21.36
CA ALA A 209 -7.43 3.15 -22.26
C ALA A 209 -7.92 1.74 -22.64
N ASP A 210 -8.66 1.08 -21.75
CA ASP A 210 -9.25 -0.23 -21.98
C ASP A 210 -10.74 -0.23 -21.59
N PRO A 211 -11.63 0.13 -22.53
CA PRO A 211 -13.07 0.11 -22.30
C PRO A 211 -13.61 -1.28 -21.93
N GLY A 212 -12.87 -2.35 -22.21
CA GLY A 212 -13.21 -3.72 -21.80
C GLY A 212 -13.16 -3.92 -20.28
N GLN A 213 -12.27 -3.21 -19.59
CA GLN A 213 -12.23 -3.13 -18.12
C GLN A 213 -13.23 -2.13 -17.55
N ALA A 214 -13.77 -1.23 -18.38
CA ALA A 214 -14.73 -0.19 -17.99
C ALA A 214 -16.18 -0.69 -17.80
N ARG A 215 -16.43 -2.00 -17.91
CA ARG A 215 -17.77 -2.60 -17.71
C ARG A 215 -18.32 -2.49 -16.30
N ASP A 216 -17.51 -2.07 -15.33
CA ASP A 216 -18.00 -1.73 -14.01
C ASP A 216 -18.52 -0.29 -14.00
N ARG A 217 -19.80 -0.13 -14.39
CA ARG A 217 -20.52 1.14 -14.36
C ARG A 217 -20.44 1.82 -12.99
N ALA A 218 -20.47 1.06 -11.89
CA ALA A 218 -20.39 1.65 -10.55
C ALA A 218 -19.01 2.28 -10.33
N ALA A 219 -17.94 1.63 -10.77
CA ALA A 219 -16.58 2.17 -10.66
C ALA A 219 -16.36 3.40 -11.55
N LEU A 220 -16.96 3.44 -12.76
CA LEU A 220 -16.94 4.64 -13.62
C LEU A 220 -17.61 5.84 -12.93
N LEU A 221 -18.81 5.62 -12.37
CA LEU A 221 -19.55 6.67 -11.66
C LEU A 221 -18.84 7.12 -10.37
N GLU A 222 -18.24 6.19 -9.63
CA GLU A 222 -17.43 6.50 -8.44
C GLU A 222 -16.27 7.45 -8.78
N ILE A 223 -15.52 7.14 -9.84
CA ILE A 223 -14.36 7.94 -10.24
C ILE A 223 -14.79 9.29 -10.80
N ALA A 224 -15.85 9.33 -11.61
CA ALA A 224 -16.41 10.58 -12.11
C ALA A 224 -16.87 11.49 -10.95
N ALA A 225 -17.54 10.93 -9.95
CA ALA A 225 -18.00 11.65 -8.76
C ALA A 225 -16.87 12.05 -7.79
N SER A 226 -15.67 11.49 -7.93
CA SER A 226 -14.56 11.67 -6.97
C SER A 226 -14.13 13.13 -6.79
N GLY A 227 -14.27 13.96 -7.83
CA GLY A 227 -13.82 15.36 -7.87
C GLY A 227 -12.30 15.54 -8.02
N PHE A 228 -11.59 14.47 -8.39
CA PHE A 228 -10.12 14.49 -8.56
C PHE A 228 -9.64 14.31 -10.00
N VAL A 229 -10.57 14.14 -10.94
CA VAL A 229 -10.34 14.10 -12.39
C VAL A 229 -10.71 15.45 -13.00
N ASP A 230 -10.10 15.80 -14.13
CA ASP A 230 -10.49 16.97 -14.92
C ASP A 230 -11.88 16.79 -15.55
N GLU A 231 -12.47 17.90 -15.98
CA GLU A 231 -13.84 17.97 -16.49
C GLU A 231 -14.02 17.13 -17.76
N ASP A 232 -13.05 17.17 -18.68
CA ASP A 232 -13.07 16.37 -19.92
C ASP A 232 -13.03 14.88 -19.61
N THR A 233 -12.14 14.46 -18.70
CA THR A 233 -12.06 13.06 -18.24
C THR A 233 -13.35 12.63 -17.56
N CYS A 234 -13.95 13.50 -16.74
CA CYS A 234 -15.23 13.24 -16.07
C CYS A 234 -16.34 13.01 -17.11
N ALA A 235 -16.49 13.89 -18.09
CA ALA A 235 -17.50 13.78 -19.15
C ALA A 235 -17.35 12.46 -19.92
N ARG A 236 -16.13 12.11 -20.31
CA ARG A 236 -15.86 10.85 -21.02
C ARG A 236 -16.19 9.60 -20.20
N LEU A 237 -15.92 9.61 -18.90
CA LEU A 237 -16.28 8.51 -18.01
C LEU A 237 -17.81 8.38 -17.85
N LEU A 238 -18.54 9.50 -17.81
CA LEU A 238 -20.00 9.52 -17.77
C LEU A 238 -20.62 9.02 -19.08
N ASP A 239 -20.06 9.38 -20.23
CA ASP A 239 -20.51 8.89 -21.53
C ASP A 239 -20.36 7.37 -21.64
N LEU A 240 -19.19 6.84 -21.25
CA LEU A 240 -18.96 5.38 -21.19
C LEU A 240 -19.94 4.68 -20.24
N ALA A 241 -20.24 5.30 -19.09
CA ALA A 241 -21.21 4.76 -18.13
C ALA A 241 -22.66 4.80 -18.65
N ALA A 242 -22.97 5.68 -19.61
CA ALA A 242 -24.27 5.77 -20.26
C ALA A 242 -24.43 4.73 -21.39
N GLU A 243 -23.38 4.53 -22.19
CA GLU A 243 -23.33 3.54 -23.28
C GLU A 243 -23.49 2.10 -22.79
N ASP A 244 -22.96 1.78 -21.60
CA ASP A 244 -23.11 0.47 -20.96
C ASP A 244 -24.44 0.32 -20.20
N SER A 245 -25.45 1.16 -20.50
CA SER A 245 -26.83 0.82 -20.13
C SER A 245 -27.23 -0.37 -20.99
N PRO A 246 -27.38 -1.59 -20.43
CA PRO A 246 -28.00 -2.66 -21.18
C PRO A 246 -29.35 -2.11 -21.62
N SER A 247 -29.63 -2.18 -22.93
CA SER A 247 -31.00 -2.16 -23.41
C SER A 247 -31.71 -3.24 -22.61
N VAL A 248 -32.40 -2.85 -21.53
CA VAL A 248 -33.17 -3.74 -20.70
C VAL A 248 -34.34 -4.12 -21.58
N ALA A 249 -34.13 -5.15 -22.41
CA ALA A 249 -35.21 -6.00 -22.86
C ALA A 249 -35.98 -6.35 -21.58
N ALA A 250 -37.22 -5.85 -21.51
CA ALA A 250 -38.06 -5.99 -20.33
C ALA A 250 -37.93 -7.44 -19.82
N PRO A 251 -37.54 -7.64 -18.55
CA PRO A 251 -37.41 -8.99 -18.03
C PRO A 251 -38.75 -9.69 -18.25
N PRO A 252 -38.78 -10.92 -18.80
CA PRO A 252 -40.02 -11.66 -18.94
C PRO A 252 -40.66 -11.69 -17.56
N MET A 253 -41.89 -11.16 -17.49
CA MET A 253 -42.67 -10.96 -16.29
C MET A 253 -42.63 -12.26 -15.46
N ARG A 254 -41.78 -12.29 -14.43
CA ARG A 254 -41.72 -13.44 -13.53
C ARG A 254 -43.06 -13.47 -12.78
N PRO A 255 -43.80 -14.59 -12.81
CA PRO A 255 -45.04 -14.70 -12.06
C PRO A 255 -44.75 -14.45 -10.58
N ALA A 256 -45.64 -13.67 -9.96
CA ALA A 256 -45.54 -13.18 -8.61
C ALA A 256 -45.12 -14.29 -7.62
N LEU A 257 -44.05 -14.00 -6.87
CA LEU A 257 -43.76 -14.45 -5.51
C LEU A 257 -44.30 -15.83 -5.12
N ALA A 258 -43.42 -16.83 -5.15
CA ALA A 258 -43.62 -18.02 -4.34
C ALA A 258 -43.73 -17.62 -2.85
N PRO A 259 -44.64 -18.24 -2.08
CA PRO A 259 -44.88 -17.86 -0.69
C PRO A 259 -43.60 -18.02 0.16
N PRO A 260 -43.36 -17.11 1.11
CA PRO A 260 -42.16 -17.15 1.93
C PRO A 260 -42.08 -18.45 2.75
N PRO A 261 -40.88 -19.04 2.94
CA PRO A 261 -40.72 -20.22 3.76
C PRO A 261 -41.12 -19.90 5.21
N ARG A 262 -42.03 -20.72 5.77
CA ARG A 262 -42.46 -20.59 7.17
C ARG A 262 -41.28 -20.91 8.09
N LEU A 263 -40.66 -19.88 8.64
CA LEU A 263 -39.66 -20.03 9.70
C LEU A 263 -40.33 -20.62 10.95
N LYS A 264 -39.97 -21.86 11.28
CA LYS A 264 -40.35 -22.49 12.56
C LYS A 264 -39.69 -21.70 13.68
N ARG A 265 -40.51 -20.99 14.48
CA ARG A 265 -40.06 -20.35 15.72
C ARG A 265 -39.67 -21.44 16.70
N TYR A 266 -38.37 -21.65 16.89
CA TYR A 266 -37.89 -22.38 18.05
C TYR A 266 -37.98 -21.44 19.24
N SER A 267 -39.00 -21.66 20.06
CA SER A 267 -39.11 -21.10 21.40
C SER A 267 -37.98 -21.68 22.25
N CYS A 268 -36.89 -20.93 22.43
CA CYS A 268 -35.95 -21.23 23.50
C CYS A 268 -36.66 -20.91 24.81
N GLY A 269 -37.13 -21.97 25.48
CA GLY A 269 -37.71 -21.90 26.81
C GLY A 269 -36.70 -21.29 27.78
N GLY A 270 -37.19 -20.37 28.59
CA GLY A 270 -36.47 -19.83 29.73
C GLY A 270 -36.06 -20.94 30.68
N LEU A 271 -34.82 -20.85 31.17
CA LEU A 271 -34.42 -21.50 32.40
C LEU A 271 -34.56 -20.46 33.52
N ALA A 272 -35.41 -20.80 34.47
CA ALA A 272 -35.52 -20.18 35.78
C ALA A 272 -34.35 -20.61 36.68
#